data_AF-A0A2E9D6A5-F1
#
_entry.id   AF-A0A2E9D6A5-F1
#
_cell.length_a   1.000
_cell.length_b   1.000
_cell.length_c   1.000
_cell.angle_alpha   90.00
_cell.angle_beta   90.00
_cell.angle_gamma   90.00
#
_symmetry.space_group_name_H-M   'P 1'
#
loop_
_entity.id
_entity.type
_entity.pdbx_description
1 polymer ?
#
loop_
_entity_poly.entity_id
_entity_poly.type
_entity_poly.pdbx_seq_one_letter_code
_entity_poly.pdbx_strand_id
1 'polypeptide(L)'
;MREKFMRRGVRWLLLVGVSLVPLTAVAGGDMDGYLSAFSVRQGESIGLHVSITEADEFDVRIYRISVPTQWLASYEENTGTGYPEPNDAWEHGAQWPVALEIPIPEDWDSGIYRVVLSSELGAQFLYFVVREDEPGSESPILVLDNSTTLIAYNEWGGRSLYSRPRGTSLSLSRPGQNRVFKHERLFARWADHMGISVEHASMLDLHNDPELLSPYSTVVIVGHNEYWSLEMREHFDAFTQAGGNAVILGGNTMWWQIRIEGNSLICYKNGKIDPLFGVDDSQVTTYWHMNPVYGSEASSIGVSFANGGFVNHQNYLPATEGYGGYTVIDWGSDIYAGTGLKVGDQFGTSSTIVGYEVDGVALNASGLPEGDEDDPGYFTVLAASPAETGSWVGQGTMGMFRAGDGTGGYIFNAATVDWADGLWKEGDRVVPDPIVSKIMLNVLAMFEPSSGASCEFANAAGPDFDDDGHCDACDNCVMTPNPLQGDNGINNTGDACNQYCHGSG
;
A
#
# COMPACT_ATOMS: atom_id res chain seq x y z
N MET A 1 -68.50 27.69 -2.76
CA MET A 1 -68.28 26.44 -2.00
C MET A 1 -68.47 25.25 -2.94
N ARG A 2 -67.39 24.79 -3.58
CA ARG A 2 -67.33 23.55 -4.36
C ARG A 2 -65.87 23.08 -4.32
N GLU A 3 -65.61 21.99 -3.61
CA GLU A 3 -64.30 21.34 -3.56
C GLU A 3 -64.39 19.93 -4.13
N LYS A 4 -63.33 19.57 -4.85
CA LYS A 4 -63.20 18.47 -5.80
C LYS A 4 -62.72 17.19 -5.13
N PHE A 5 -63.30 16.08 -5.58
CA PHE A 5 -62.75 14.73 -5.49
C PHE A 5 -61.55 14.54 -6.43
N MET A 6 -60.55 13.74 -6.03
CA MET A 6 -59.85 12.83 -6.94
C MET A 6 -59.27 11.61 -6.21
N ARG A 7 -59.51 10.43 -6.81
CA ARG A 7 -59.02 9.09 -6.43
C ARG A 7 -57.64 8.81 -7.06
N ARG A 8 -56.74 8.17 -6.31
CA ARG A 8 -55.66 7.24 -6.76
C ARG A 8 -55.39 6.30 -5.56
N GLY A 9 -55.29 4.97 -5.64
CA GLY A 9 -54.65 4.12 -6.64
C GLY A 9 -53.31 3.64 -6.06
N VAL A 10 -53.33 2.69 -5.11
CA VAL A 10 -52.15 2.16 -4.38
C VAL A 10 -51.34 1.21 -5.27
N ARG A 11 -50.02 1.44 -5.35
CA ARG A 11 -49.04 0.53 -5.94
C ARG A 11 -47.94 0.30 -4.90
N TRP A 12 -47.74 -0.95 -4.50
CA TRP A 12 -46.66 -1.38 -3.64
C TRP A 12 -45.34 -1.35 -4.41
N LEU A 13 -44.32 -0.69 -3.86
CA LEU A 13 -42.92 -0.78 -4.30
C LEU A 13 -42.14 -1.31 -3.11
N LEU A 14 -41.65 -2.55 -3.23
CA LEU A 14 -40.62 -3.11 -2.37
C LEU A 14 -39.33 -2.32 -2.63
N LEU A 15 -38.90 -1.53 -1.65
CA LEU A 15 -37.56 -0.96 -1.58
C LEU A 15 -36.72 -1.91 -0.73
N VAL A 16 -35.82 -2.64 -1.38
CA VAL A 16 -34.69 -3.32 -0.72
C VAL A 16 -33.76 -2.20 -0.25
N GLY A 17 -33.79 -1.90 1.04
CA GLY A 17 -32.93 -0.89 1.65
C GLY A 17 -31.53 -1.45 1.85
N VAL A 18 -30.57 -1.00 1.02
CA VAL A 18 -29.15 -1.11 1.33
C VAL A 18 -28.89 -0.12 2.48
N SER A 19 -28.75 -0.64 3.70
CA SER A 19 -28.40 0.18 4.85
C SER A 19 -26.92 0.55 4.76
N LEU A 20 -26.65 1.80 4.35
CA LEU A 20 -25.33 2.41 4.44
C LEU A 20 -25.02 2.64 5.92
N VAL A 21 -24.23 1.76 6.53
CA VAL A 21 -23.64 2.01 7.85
C VAL A 21 -22.64 3.17 7.70
N PRO A 22 -22.81 4.30 8.44
CA PRO A 22 -21.91 5.44 8.31
C PRO A 22 -20.51 5.11 8.84
N LEU A 23 -19.51 5.71 8.20
CA LEU A 23 -18.06 5.55 8.40
C LEU A 23 -17.53 6.15 9.72
N THR A 24 -18.33 6.15 10.80
CA THR A 24 -17.92 6.63 12.12
C THR A 24 -18.07 5.49 13.12
N ALA A 25 -17.04 4.65 13.20
CA ALA A 25 -16.93 3.62 14.23
C ALA A 25 -16.86 4.30 15.61
N VAL A 26 -17.79 3.97 16.50
CA VAL A 26 -17.64 4.23 17.93
C VAL A 26 -16.60 3.23 18.42
N ALA A 27 -15.40 3.72 18.76
CA ALA A 27 -14.41 2.92 19.45
C ALA A 27 -14.88 2.69 20.90
N GLY A 28 -15.14 1.43 21.24
CA GLY A 28 -15.74 1.00 22.50
C GLY A 28 -16.96 0.12 22.24
N GLY A 29 -16.76 -0.96 21.50
CA GLY A 29 -17.82 -1.90 21.13
C GLY A 29 -17.94 -3.03 22.15
N ASP A 30 -19.15 -3.54 22.27
CA ASP A 30 -19.52 -4.81 22.91
C ASP A 30 -18.84 -6.04 22.28
N MET A 31 -18.13 -5.86 21.17
CA MET A 31 -17.57 -6.92 20.34
C MET A 31 -16.12 -6.58 19.96
N ASP A 32 -15.29 -7.61 19.87
CA ASP A 32 -13.93 -7.60 19.29
C ASP A 32 -13.75 -8.84 18.42
N GLY A 33 -12.84 -8.79 17.44
CA GLY A 33 -12.52 -9.96 16.62
C GLY A 33 -11.16 -9.92 15.95
N TYR A 34 -10.72 -11.07 15.48
CA TYR A 34 -9.53 -11.25 14.64
C TYR A 34 -9.69 -12.46 13.72
N LEU A 35 -8.96 -12.45 12.62
CA LEU A 35 -8.83 -13.56 11.68
C LEU A 35 -7.62 -14.42 12.05
N SER A 36 -7.68 -15.70 11.73
CA SER A 36 -6.63 -16.68 12.03
C SER A 36 -5.31 -16.40 11.31
N ALA A 37 -5.34 -15.58 10.26
CA ALA A 37 -4.18 -15.15 9.49
C ALA A 37 -4.37 -13.72 8.95
N PHE A 38 -3.29 -13.14 8.42
CA PHE A 38 -3.32 -11.85 7.70
C PHE A 38 -3.59 -12.02 6.20
N SER A 39 -3.29 -13.19 5.65
CA SER A 39 -3.58 -13.56 4.28
C SER A 39 -4.09 -14.99 4.18
N VAL A 40 -4.74 -15.32 3.06
CA VAL A 40 -5.29 -16.64 2.75
C VAL A 40 -5.30 -16.79 1.22
N ARG A 41 -5.07 -18.00 0.69
CA ARG A 41 -5.18 -18.22 -0.77
C ARG A 41 -6.63 -18.42 -1.19
N GLN A 42 -6.92 -18.10 -2.44
CA GLN A 42 -8.11 -18.60 -3.12
C GLN A 42 -8.25 -20.13 -2.96
N GLY A 43 -9.48 -20.60 -2.85
CA GLY A 43 -9.82 -22.00 -2.58
C GLY A 43 -9.65 -22.45 -1.12
N GLU A 44 -9.02 -21.66 -0.25
CA GLU A 44 -8.83 -21.99 1.17
C GLU A 44 -9.97 -21.43 2.06
N SER A 45 -9.76 -21.43 3.37
CA SER A 45 -10.68 -20.83 4.35
C SER A 45 -9.90 -20.12 5.44
N ILE A 46 -10.49 -19.06 5.99
CA ILE A 46 -9.92 -18.29 7.09
C ILE A 46 -10.88 -18.29 8.29
N GLY A 47 -10.33 -18.58 9.47
CA GLY A 47 -11.10 -18.62 10.70
C GLY A 47 -11.31 -17.21 11.25
N LEU A 48 -12.55 -16.85 11.55
CA LEU A 48 -12.92 -15.63 12.25
C LEU A 48 -13.18 -15.95 13.72
N HIS A 49 -12.46 -15.27 14.61
CA HIS A 49 -12.60 -15.32 16.05
C HIS A 49 -13.31 -14.05 16.54
N VAL A 50 -14.35 -14.21 17.35
CA VAL A 50 -15.17 -13.10 17.86
C VAL A 50 -15.44 -13.31 19.34
N SER A 51 -15.34 -12.25 20.12
CA SER A 51 -15.87 -12.16 21.48
C SER A 51 -16.86 -11.03 21.54
N ILE A 52 -18.04 -11.29 22.07
CA ILE A 52 -19.12 -10.29 22.21
C ILE A 52 -19.76 -10.40 23.60
N THR A 53 -19.83 -9.30 24.32
CA THR A 53 -20.20 -9.28 25.75
C THR A 53 -21.58 -8.70 26.04
N GLU A 54 -22.17 -7.91 25.14
CA GLU A 54 -23.43 -7.19 25.41
C GLU A 54 -24.57 -7.48 24.43
N ALA A 55 -24.33 -8.20 23.33
CA ALA A 55 -25.35 -8.60 22.36
C ALA A 55 -25.39 -10.12 22.14
N ASP A 56 -26.59 -10.63 21.84
CA ASP A 56 -26.84 -12.07 21.65
C ASP A 56 -26.43 -12.59 20.26
N GLU A 57 -26.37 -11.69 19.26
CA GLU A 57 -26.10 -12.03 17.87
C GLU A 57 -25.21 -10.98 17.18
N PHE A 58 -24.51 -11.42 16.14
CA PHE A 58 -23.76 -10.55 15.24
C PHE A 58 -23.82 -11.02 13.79
N ASP A 59 -23.66 -10.08 12.86
CA ASP A 59 -23.54 -10.32 11.43
C ASP A 59 -22.10 -10.09 10.96
N VAL A 60 -21.75 -10.78 9.89
CA VAL A 60 -20.47 -10.67 9.19
C VAL A 60 -20.74 -10.32 7.73
N ARG A 61 -20.13 -9.26 7.21
CA ARG A 61 -20.22 -8.88 5.78
C ARG A 61 -18.83 -8.69 5.20
N ILE A 62 -18.57 -9.28 4.04
CA ILE A 62 -17.25 -9.26 3.40
C ILE A 62 -17.28 -8.40 2.16
N TYR A 63 -16.27 -7.54 2.03
CA TYR A 63 -16.09 -6.64 0.91
C TYR A 63 -14.66 -6.72 0.37
N ARG A 64 -14.50 -6.73 -0.95
CA ARG A 64 -13.21 -6.41 -1.59
C ARG A 64 -13.05 -4.90 -1.67
N ILE A 65 -11.88 -4.41 -1.28
CA ILE A 65 -11.55 -2.98 -1.35
C ILE A 65 -11.16 -2.63 -2.78
N SER A 66 -12.13 -2.11 -3.52
CA SER A 66 -12.03 -1.70 -4.93
C SER A 66 -12.92 -0.46 -5.22
N VAL A 67 -13.01 -0.05 -6.48
CA VAL A 67 -13.76 1.08 -7.03
C VAL A 67 -14.68 0.62 -8.20
N PRO A 68 -15.98 0.37 -7.95
CA PRO A 68 -16.67 0.49 -6.67
C PRO A 68 -16.30 -0.65 -5.71
N THR A 69 -16.39 -0.39 -4.41
CA THR A 69 -16.19 -1.43 -3.39
C THR A 69 -17.20 -2.56 -3.60
N GLN A 70 -16.70 -3.79 -3.74
CA GLN A 70 -17.50 -4.95 -4.09
C GLN A 70 -17.94 -5.68 -2.81
N TRP A 71 -19.25 -5.87 -2.66
CA TRP A 71 -19.80 -6.80 -1.67
C TRP A 71 -19.71 -8.23 -2.20
N LEU A 72 -19.31 -9.17 -1.34
CA LEU A 72 -19.04 -10.56 -1.74
C LEU A 72 -19.90 -11.58 -0.99
N ALA A 73 -19.99 -11.44 0.34
CA ALA A 73 -20.68 -12.42 1.17
C ALA A 73 -21.25 -11.80 2.45
N SER A 74 -22.25 -12.47 3.01
CA SER A 74 -22.82 -12.18 4.32
C SER A 74 -23.11 -13.45 5.10
N TYR A 75 -22.88 -13.41 6.42
CA TYR A 75 -23.24 -14.45 7.38
C TYR A 75 -23.99 -13.74 8.50
N GLU A 76 -25.28 -14.02 8.65
CA GLU A 76 -26.18 -13.26 9.53
C GLU A 76 -26.65 -14.16 10.69
N GLU A 77 -27.16 -13.56 11.77
CA GLU A 77 -27.71 -14.29 12.94
C GLU A 77 -26.69 -15.24 13.61
N ASN A 78 -25.40 -14.88 13.63
CA ASN A 78 -24.38 -15.69 14.30
C ASN A 78 -24.50 -15.51 15.81
N THR A 79 -24.46 -16.62 16.56
CA THR A 79 -24.57 -16.57 18.02
C THR A 79 -23.38 -15.86 18.65
N GLY A 80 -23.67 -14.82 19.44
CA GLY A 80 -22.68 -14.12 20.24
C GLY A 80 -22.22 -14.94 21.44
N THR A 81 -20.91 -15.00 21.67
CA THR A 81 -20.34 -15.56 22.90
C THR A 81 -19.24 -14.64 23.43
N GLY A 82 -19.32 -14.30 24.71
CA GLY A 82 -18.29 -13.53 25.40
C GLY A 82 -17.19 -14.43 25.93
N TYR A 83 -15.95 -14.10 25.61
CA TYR A 83 -14.76 -14.75 26.14
C TYR A 83 -13.95 -13.76 26.97
N PRO A 84 -13.35 -14.21 28.10
CA PRO A 84 -12.48 -13.35 28.89
C PRO A 84 -11.23 -12.97 28.08
N GLU A 85 -10.74 -11.75 28.28
CA GLU A 85 -9.42 -11.32 27.82
C GLU A 85 -8.35 -11.87 28.80
N PRO A 86 -7.43 -12.75 28.36
CA PRO A 86 -6.33 -13.20 29.21
C PRO A 86 -5.46 -12.04 29.70
N ASN A 87 -4.94 -12.14 30.93
CA ASN A 87 -4.08 -11.08 31.51
C ASN A 87 -2.76 -10.86 30.75
N ASP A 88 -2.38 -11.78 29.87
CA ASP A 88 -1.17 -11.84 29.05
C ASP A 88 -1.52 -11.96 27.56
N ALA A 89 -2.71 -11.49 27.18
CA ALA A 89 -3.24 -11.60 25.82
C ALA A 89 -2.37 -10.92 24.75
N TRP A 90 -1.58 -9.90 25.12
CA TRP A 90 -0.59 -9.32 24.20
C TRP A 90 0.45 -10.35 23.74
N GLU A 91 0.83 -11.31 24.59
CA GLU A 91 1.93 -12.27 24.37
C GLU A 91 1.41 -13.64 23.98
N HIS A 92 0.27 -14.07 24.52
CA HIS A 92 -0.30 -15.40 24.28
C HIS A 92 -1.59 -15.39 23.46
N GLY A 93 -2.00 -14.22 22.96
CA GLY A 93 -3.17 -14.05 22.12
C GLY A 93 -4.49 -14.09 22.89
N ALA A 94 -5.58 -13.92 22.15
CA ALA A 94 -6.93 -13.91 22.72
C ALA A 94 -7.42 -15.30 23.14
N GLN A 95 -6.93 -16.36 22.47
CA GLN A 95 -7.30 -17.77 22.72
C GLN A 95 -8.80 -18.06 22.53
N TRP A 96 -9.49 -17.24 21.75
CA TRP A 96 -10.90 -17.46 21.44
C TRP A 96 -11.05 -18.60 20.43
N PRO A 97 -12.10 -19.43 20.52
CA PRO A 97 -12.37 -20.41 19.47
C PRO A 97 -12.75 -19.70 18.16
N VAL A 98 -12.66 -20.43 17.04
CA VAL A 98 -13.19 -19.96 15.77
C VAL A 98 -14.72 -19.86 15.91
N ALA A 99 -15.26 -18.67 15.67
CA ALA A 99 -16.69 -18.42 15.66
C ALA A 99 -17.30 -18.75 14.28
N LEU A 100 -16.55 -18.49 13.20
CA LEU A 100 -16.99 -18.75 11.83
C LEU A 100 -15.79 -19.12 10.95
N GLU A 101 -15.93 -20.16 10.13
CA GLU A 101 -15.00 -20.44 9.02
C GLU A 101 -15.50 -19.75 7.76
N ILE A 102 -14.67 -18.90 7.17
CA ILE A 102 -15.00 -18.13 5.97
C ILE A 102 -14.30 -18.81 4.77
N PRO A 103 -15.04 -19.50 3.87
CA PRO A 103 -14.47 -19.98 2.63
C PRO A 103 -14.06 -18.82 1.72
N ILE A 104 -12.95 -18.99 1.01
CA ILE A 104 -12.43 -18.07 -0.01
C ILE A 104 -12.60 -18.77 -1.36
N PRO A 105 -13.66 -18.47 -2.12
CA PRO A 105 -13.85 -19.00 -3.47
C PRO A 105 -12.66 -18.72 -4.40
N GLU A 106 -12.49 -19.57 -5.41
CA GLU A 106 -11.48 -19.39 -6.48
C GLU A 106 -11.75 -18.15 -7.35
N ASP A 107 -12.99 -17.63 -7.38
CA ASP A 107 -13.37 -16.45 -8.16
C ASP A 107 -13.24 -15.13 -7.39
N TRP A 108 -12.61 -15.15 -6.21
CA TRP A 108 -12.27 -13.94 -5.46
C TRP A 108 -10.91 -13.42 -5.90
N ASP A 109 -10.89 -12.33 -6.67
CA ASP A 109 -9.64 -11.68 -7.11
C ASP A 109 -8.67 -11.43 -5.94
N SER A 110 -7.36 -11.54 -6.17
CA SER A 110 -6.38 -11.08 -5.19
C SER A 110 -6.62 -9.60 -4.81
N GLY A 111 -6.39 -9.28 -3.54
CA GLY A 111 -6.71 -7.96 -3.03
C GLY A 111 -6.75 -7.84 -1.52
N ILE A 112 -7.10 -6.63 -1.07
CA ILE A 112 -7.38 -6.30 0.32
C ILE A 112 -8.88 -6.46 0.57
N TYR A 113 -9.21 -7.24 1.60
CA TYR A 113 -10.59 -7.57 1.95
C TYR A 113 -10.92 -7.00 3.33
N ARG A 114 -12.17 -6.56 3.47
CA ARG A 114 -12.72 -6.02 4.71
C ARG A 114 -13.85 -6.91 5.21
N VAL A 115 -13.69 -7.43 6.41
CA VAL A 115 -14.74 -8.11 7.17
C VAL A 115 -15.39 -7.10 8.09
N VAL A 116 -16.68 -6.84 7.93
CA VAL A 116 -17.47 -5.97 8.82
C VAL A 116 -18.23 -6.85 9.79
N LEU A 117 -17.95 -6.68 11.08
CA LEU A 117 -18.70 -7.30 12.18
C LEU A 117 -19.71 -6.28 12.70
N SER A 118 -20.99 -6.64 12.77
CA SER A 118 -22.02 -5.75 13.31
C SER A 118 -22.97 -6.45 14.28
N SER A 119 -23.30 -5.79 15.39
CA SER A 119 -24.37 -6.16 16.32
C SER A 119 -25.43 -5.04 16.37
N GLU A 120 -26.46 -5.21 17.19
CA GLU A 120 -27.42 -4.13 17.46
C GLU A 120 -26.80 -2.93 18.20
N LEU A 121 -25.61 -3.10 18.79
CA LEU A 121 -24.92 -2.07 19.60
C LEU A 121 -23.84 -1.33 18.81
N GLY A 122 -23.33 -1.90 17.73
CA GLY A 122 -22.30 -1.25 16.94
C GLY A 122 -21.74 -2.09 15.80
N ALA A 123 -20.73 -1.54 15.13
CA ALA A 123 -19.99 -2.24 14.09
C ALA A 123 -18.51 -1.91 14.17
N GLN A 124 -17.70 -2.89 13.79
CA GLN A 124 -16.27 -2.75 13.55
C GLN A 124 -15.90 -3.48 12.27
N PHE A 125 -14.66 -3.32 11.83
CA PHE A 125 -14.15 -4.04 10.68
C PHE A 125 -12.79 -4.65 10.99
N LEU A 126 -12.38 -5.65 10.21
CA LEU A 126 -11.07 -6.28 10.16
C LEU A 126 -10.60 -6.30 8.70
N TYR A 127 -9.29 -6.34 8.47
CA TYR A 127 -8.73 -6.52 7.14
C TYR A 127 -7.91 -7.80 7.04
N PHE A 128 -7.88 -8.37 5.84
CA PHE A 128 -6.99 -9.45 5.45
C PHE A 128 -6.74 -9.37 3.94
N VAL A 129 -5.77 -10.16 3.48
CA VAL A 129 -5.38 -10.27 2.08
C VAL A 129 -5.88 -11.60 1.50
N VAL A 130 -6.44 -11.57 0.30
CA VAL A 130 -6.63 -12.76 -0.53
C VAL A 130 -5.49 -12.81 -1.54
N ARG A 131 -4.80 -13.94 -1.58
CA ARG A 131 -3.71 -14.24 -2.52
C ARG A 131 -4.24 -15.08 -3.67
N GLU A 132 -3.64 -14.94 -4.85
CA GLU A 132 -3.87 -15.88 -5.95
C GLU A 132 -3.45 -17.30 -5.54
N ASP A 133 -4.18 -18.30 -6.03
CA ASP A 133 -3.80 -19.71 -5.91
C ASP A 133 -2.66 -20.09 -6.87
N GLU A 134 -2.62 -19.42 -8.04
CA GLU A 134 -1.54 -19.42 -9.02
C GLU A 134 -0.82 -18.05 -9.02
N PRO A 135 0.22 -17.85 -8.17
CA PRO A 135 0.94 -16.58 -8.06
C PRO A 135 1.49 -16.05 -9.39
N GLY A 136 1.26 -14.75 -9.65
CA GLY A 136 1.71 -14.06 -10.86
C GLY A 136 0.85 -14.34 -12.11
N SER A 137 -0.28 -15.04 -11.96
CA SER A 137 -1.17 -15.36 -13.08
C SER A 137 -1.99 -14.17 -13.57
N GLU A 138 -2.35 -13.24 -12.67
CA GLU A 138 -3.17 -12.06 -12.96
C GLU A 138 -2.33 -10.79 -13.08
N SER A 139 -1.20 -10.71 -12.36
CA SER A 139 -0.30 -9.56 -12.45
C SER A 139 1.16 -9.91 -12.14
N PRO A 140 2.13 -9.34 -12.87
CA PRO A 140 3.55 -9.42 -12.49
C PRO A 140 3.89 -8.48 -11.31
N ILE A 141 2.92 -7.76 -10.75
CA ILE A 141 3.09 -6.80 -9.66
C ILE A 141 2.50 -7.39 -8.37
N LEU A 142 3.33 -7.55 -7.35
CA LEU A 142 2.91 -7.95 -6.00
C LEU A 142 2.94 -6.76 -5.03
N VAL A 143 1.85 -6.53 -4.31
CA VAL A 143 1.76 -5.54 -3.23
C VAL A 143 1.83 -6.24 -1.87
N LEU A 144 2.77 -5.83 -1.03
CA LEU A 144 2.91 -6.35 0.33
C LEU A 144 2.15 -5.49 1.34
N ASP A 145 1.45 -6.12 2.29
CA ASP A 145 0.76 -5.42 3.38
C ASP A 145 1.70 -4.89 4.47
N ASN A 146 1.14 -4.25 5.52
CA ASN A 146 1.88 -3.78 6.70
C ASN A 146 1.61 -4.62 7.97
N SER A 147 1.35 -5.94 7.84
CA SER A 147 0.91 -6.82 8.95
C SER A 147 1.84 -6.81 10.18
N THR A 148 3.16 -6.82 9.99
CA THR A 148 4.12 -6.78 11.10
C THR A 148 4.12 -5.43 11.82
N THR A 149 4.04 -4.32 11.09
CA THR A 149 3.87 -2.99 11.67
C THR A 149 2.56 -2.92 12.45
N LEU A 150 1.46 -3.46 11.89
CA LEU A 150 0.19 -3.52 12.59
C LEU A 150 0.32 -4.19 13.96
N ILE A 151 0.98 -5.34 14.03
CA ILE A 151 1.19 -6.07 15.30
C ILE A 151 2.09 -5.29 16.25
N ALA A 152 3.14 -4.65 15.75
CA ALA A 152 4.06 -3.85 16.56
C ALA A 152 3.37 -2.71 17.32
N TYR A 153 2.40 -2.04 16.70
CA TYR A 153 1.62 -0.95 17.28
C TYR A 153 0.35 -1.40 18.00
N ASN A 154 -0.03 -2.67 17.87
CA ASN A 154 -1.26 -3.19 18.46
C ASN A 154 -1.17 -3.29 19.99
N GLU A 155 -1.95 -2.45 20.68
CA GLU A 155 -2.06 -2.40 22.15
C GLU A 155 -3.13 -3.33 22.73
N TRP A 156 -3.94 -4.00 21.89
CA TRP A 156 -4.94 -4.94 22.36
C TRP A 156 -4.29 -6.05 23.18
N GLY A 157 -4.95 -6.44 24.27
CA GLY A 157 -4.41 -7.38 25.24
C GLY A 157 -3.55 -6.72 26.31
N GLY A 158 -3.23 -5.42 26.19
CA GLY A 158 -2.60 -4.59 27.22
C GLY A 158 -1.19 -4.06 26.90
N ARG A 159 -0.53 -4.54 25.84
CA ARG A 159 0.81 -4.07 25.44
C ARG A 159 1.05 -4.08 23.94
N SER A 160 1.94 -3.19 23.52
CA SER A 160 2.54 -3.10 22.19
C SER A 160 4.07 -2.93 22.31
N LEU A 161 4.76 -2.77 21.17
CA LEU A 161 6.16 -2.34 21.17
C LEU A 161 6.34 -0.89 21.63
N TYR A 162 5.27 -0.13 21.85
CA TYR A 162 5.31 1.28 22.26
C TYR A 162 4.67 1.54 23.64
N SER A 163 4.00 0.55 24.23
CA SER A 163 3.42 0.64 25.56
C SER A 163 4.47 0.76 26.67
N ARG A 164 4.03 1.18 27.86
CA ARG A 164 4.85 1.26 29.08
C ARG A 164 4.15 0.52 30.23
N PRO A 165 4.58 -0.69 30.62
CA PRO A 165 5.72 -1.45 30.10
C PRO A 165 5.52 -1.94 28.67
N ARG A 166 6.64 -2.16 27.95
CA ARG A 166 6.65 -2.70 26.59
C ARG A 166 6.33 -4.20 26.59
N GLY A 167 5.62 -4.70 25.58
CA GLY A 167 5.60 -6.13 25.25
C GLY A 167 6.72 -6.41 24.27
N THR A 168 7.67 -7.30 24.58
CA THR A 168 8.79 -7.63 23.67
C THR A 168 8.51 -8.88 22.82
N SER A 169 7.44 -9.60 23.15
CA SER A 169 6.87 -10.72 22.40
C SER A 169 5.38 -10.44 22.27
N LEU A 170 4.89 -10.40 21.03
CA LEU A 170 3.54 -10.01 20.68
C LEU A 170 2.86 -11.09 19.84
N SER A 171 1.74 -11.60 20.30
CA SER A 171 0.96 -12.61 19.59
C SER A 171 0.38 -12.05 18.29
N LEU A 172 0.40 -12.88 17.24
CA LEU A 172 -0.27 -12.63 15.97
C LEU A 172 -1.79 -12.94 16.06
N SER A 173 -2.22 -13.77 17.01
CA SER A 173 -3.62 -14.19 17.19
C SER A 173 -4.37 -13.31 18.19
N ARG A 174 -4.57 -12.05 17.82
CA ARG A 174 -5.29 -11.08 18.67
C ARG A 174 -6.01 -9.99 17.85
N PRO A 175 -7.12 -9.43 18.36
CA PRO A 175 -7.79 -8.27 17.76
C PRO A 175 -6.85 -7.11 17.48
N GLY A 176 -7.11 -6.37 16.40
CA GLY A 176 -6.30 -5.20 15.99
C GLY A 176 -6.04 -5.07 14.49
N GLN A 177 -6.51 -6.02 13.66
CA GLN A 177 -6.40 -6.00 12.19
C GLN A 177 -7.13 -4.84 11.48
N ASN A 178 -7.60 -3.85 12.23
CA ASN A 178 -8.37 -2.72 11.75
C ASN A 178 -7.61 -1.39 11.77
N ARG A 179 -6.35 -1.38 12.24
CA ARG A 179 -5.64 -0.14 12.58
C ARG A 179 -4.68 0.39 11.51
N VAL A 180 -4.19 -0.44 10.57
CA VAL A 180 -3.04 -0.05 9.72
C VAL A 180 -3.20 -0.53 8.26
N PHE A 181 -4.21 -0.03 7.56
CA PHE A 181 -4.43 -0.31 6.12
C PHE A 181 -4.88 0.95 5.34
N LYS A 182 -4.55 2.14 5.83
CA LYS A 182 -4.98 3.39 5.17
C LYS A 182 -4.34 3.47 3.78
N HIS A 183 -3.01 3.46 3.72
CA HIS A 183 -2.26 3.77 2.50
C HIS A 183 -2.40 2.67 1.44
N GLU A 184 -2.39 1.40 1.84
CA GLU A 184 -2.61 0.26 0.95
C GLU A 184 -4.01 0.28 0.35
N ARG A 185 -5.02 0.68 1.13
CA ARG A 185 -6.40 0.88 0.62
C ARG A 185 -6.46 2.01 -0.40
N LEU A 186 -5.74 3.11 -0.18
CA LEU A 186 -5.68 4.23 -1.13
C LEU A 186 -4.99 3.78 -2.43
N PHE A 187 -3.86 3.08 -2.33
CA PHE A 187 -3.17 2.51 -3.49
C PHE A 187 -4.04 1.52 -4.26
N ALA A 188 -4.67 0.55 -3.58
CA ALA A 188 -5.53 -0.45 -4.23
C ALA A 188 -6.69 0.18 -4.99
N ARG A 189 -7.33 1.21 -4.41
CA ARG A 189 -8.40 1.95 -5.10
C ARG A 189 -7.90 2.74 -6.30
N TRP A 190 -6.72 3.33 -6.19
CA TRP A 190 -6.09 4.02 -7.32
C TRP A 190 -5.74 3.05 -8.44
N ALA A 191 -5.13 1.91 -8.13
CA ALA A 191 -4.77 0.88 -9.11
C ALA A 191 -6.01 0.36 -9.85
N ASP A 192 -7.07 0.03 -9.11
CA ASP A 192 -8.36 -0.40 -9.68
C ASP A 192 -8.99 0.69 -10.56
N HIS A 193 -8.98 1.96 -10.11
CA HIS A 193 -9.46 3.08 -10.91
C HIS A 193 -8.67 3.30 -12.21
N MET A 194 -7.37 3.01 -12.20
CA MET A 194 -6.49 3.09 -13.37
C MET A 194 -6.54 1.83 -14.24
N GLY A 195 -7.23 0.77 -13.82
CA GLY A 195 -7.26 -0.51 -14.52
C GLY A 195 -5.93 -1.28 -14.45
N ILE A 196 -5.16 -1.08 -13.38
CA ILE A 196 -3.88 -1.75 -13.15
C ILE A 196 -4.12 -2.97 -12.27
N SER A 197 -3.92 -4.16 -12.82
CA SER A 197 -3.97 -5.42 -12.06
C SER A 197 -2.78 -5.51 -11.10
N VAL A 198 -3.04 -5.89 -9.86
CA VAL A 198 -2.02 -6.17 -8.85
C VAL A 198 -2.46 -7.38 -8.02
N GLU A 199 -1.48 -8.20 -7.65
CA GLU A 199 -1.69 -9.26 -6.67
C GLU A 199 -1.21 -8.78 -5.30
N HIS A 200 -1.68 -9.43 -4.23
CA HIS A 200 -1.39 -9.04 -2.86
C HIS A 200 -0.87 -10.22 -2.03
N ALA A 201 0.04 -9.94 -1.10
CA ALA A 201 0.46 -10.86 -0.05
C ALA A 201 0.71 -10.11 1.27
N SER A 202 0.78 -10.85 2.37
CA SER A 202 1.18 -10.28 3.66
C SER A 202 2.69 -10.32 3.87
N MET A 203 3.21 -9.46 4.74
CA MET A 203 4.61 -9.56 5.18
C MET A 203 4.91 -10.93 5.79
N LEU A 204 3.96 -11.56 6.48
CA LEU A 204 4.14 -12.92 7.00
C LEU A 204 4.30 -13.96 5.89
N ASP A 205 3.69 -13.78 4.72
CA ASP A 205 3.98 -14.63 3.56
C ASP A 205 5.44 -14.46 3.12
N LEU A 206 5.91 -13.20 3.05
CA LEU A 206 7.29 -12.91 2.68
C LEU A 206 8.28 -13.50 3.68
N HIS A 207 7.96 -13.53 4.97
CA HIS A 207 8.79 -14.21 5.96
C HIS A 207 8.83 -15.73 5.76
N ASN A 208 7.67 -16.34 5.49
CA ASN A 208 7.52 -17.79 5.48
C ASN A 208 8.01 -18.45 4.18
N ASP A 209 7.98 -17.73 3.06
CA ASP A 209 8.23 -18.29 1.73
C ASP A 209 9.36 -17.54 1.00
N PRO A 210 10.58 -18.13 0.89
CA PRO A 210 11.69 -17.53 0.17
C PRO A 210 11.45 -17.40 -1.34
N GLU A 211 10.49 -18.14 -1.90
CA GLU A 211 10.16 -18.13 -3.32
C GLU A 211 8.95 -17.24 -3.63
N LEU A 212 8.33 -16.60 -2.61
CA LEU A 212 7.12 -15.78 -2.78
C LEU A 212 7.25 -14.77 -3.93
N LEU A 213 8.41 -14.10 -4.03
CA LEU A 213 8.62 -13.03 -5.01
C LEU A 213 8.99 -13.54 -6.42
N SER A 214 9.35 -14.82 -6.56
CA SER A 214 9.86 -15.38 -7.81
C SER A 214 8.92 -15.31 -9.03
N PRO A 215 7.57 -15.33 -8.88
CA PRO A 215 6.65 -15.22 -10.02
C PRO A 215 6.48 -13.77 -10.53
N TYR A 216 6.91 -12.78 -9.76
CA TYR A 216 6.63 -11.37 -10.01
C TYR A 216 7.84 -10.66 -10.64
N SER A 217 7.58 -9.59 -11.41
CA SER A 217 8.65 -8.71 -11.88
C SER A 217 8.85 -7.49 -10.98
N THR A 218 7.81 -7.11 -10.23
CA THR A 218 7.81 -5.90 -9.42
C THR A 218 7.14 -6.15 -8.07
N VAL A 219 7.79 -5.73 -6.98
CA VAL A 219 7.19 -5.68 -5.64
C VAL A 219 6.87 -4.23 -5.27
N VAL A 220 5.72 -3.99 -4.65
CA VAL A 220 5.26 -2.68 -4.19
C VAL A 220 5.06 -2.71 -2.68
N ILE A 221 5.68 -1.75 -1.99
CA ILE A 221 5.54 -1.53 -0.54
C ILE A 221 4.87 -0.17 -0.37
N VAL A 222 3.79 -0.08 0.42
CA VAL A 222 2.99 1.14 0.53
C VAL A 222 2.83 1.55 1.99
N GLY A 223 3.02 2.84 2.28
CA GLY A 223 2.77 3.40 3.61
C GLY A 223 3.85 3.06 4.63
N HIS A 224 3.45 2.71 5.86
CA HIS A 224 4.35 2.57 6.99
C HIS A 224 4.78 1.11 7.22
N ASN A 225 5.73 0.63 6.42
CA ASN A 225 6.26 -0.73 6.50
C ASN A 225 7.54 -0.80 7.34
N GLU A 226 7.44 -0.52 8.65
CA GLU A 226 8.56 -0.25 9.56
C GLU A 226 9.27 -1.52 10.08
N TYR A 227 8.57 -2.65 10.20
CA TYR A 227 9.03 -3.81 10.96
C TYR A 227 9.31 -5.04 10.09
N TRP A 228 10.59 -5.41 9.95
CA TRP A 228 11.05 -6.46 9.04
C TRP A 228 11.85 -7.53 9.77
N SER A 229 11.65 -8.80 9.42
CA SER A 229 12.55 -9.87 9.86
C SER A 229 13.79 -9.92 8.95
N LEU A 230 14.85 -10.61 9.40
CA LEU A 230 16.02 -10.85 8.56
C LEU A 230 15.64 -11.62 7.29
N GLU A 231 14.81 -12.64 7.42
CA GLU A 231 14.31 -13.46 6.30
C GLU A 231 13.56 -12.60 5.28
N MET A 232 12.64 -11.72 5.73
CA MET A 232 11.91 -10.82 4.83
C MET A 232 12.86 -9.94 4.01
N ARG A 233 13.87 -9.38 4.68
CA ARG A 233 14.87 -8.52 4.04
C ARG A 233 15.73 -9.32 3.06
N GLU A 234 16.21 -10.50 3.45
CA GLU A 234 17.02 -11.36 2.58
C GLU A 234 16.24 -11.79 1.33
N HIS A 235 14.94 -12.09 1.45
CA HIS A 235 14.11 -12.43 0.30
C HIS A 235 13.92 -11.23 -0.64
N PHE A 236 13.68 -10.03 -0.09
CA PHE A 236 13.60 -8.78 -0.87
C PHE A 236 14.92 -8.45 -1.57
N ASP A 237 16.03 -8.54 -0.86
CA ASP A 237 17.37 -8.26 -1.38
C ASP A 237 17.75 -9.28 -2.47
N ALA A 238 17.47 -10.57 -2.26
CA ALA A 238 17.72 -11.61 -3.26
C ALA A 238 16.89 -11.39 -4.53
N PHE A 239 15.60 -11.03 -4.39
CA PHE A 239 14.73 -10.73 -5.51
C PHE A 239 15.25 -9.54 -6.34
N THR A 240 15.59 -8.44 -5.68
CA THR A 240 16.06 -7.23 -6.38
C THR A 240 17.44 -7.43 -7.00
N GLN A 241 18.35 -8.12 -6.32
CA GLN A 241 19.66 -8.51 -6.88
C GLN A 241 19.52 -9.42 -8.11
N ALA A 242 18.49 -10.28 -8.14
CA ALA A 242 18.21 -11.16 -9.28
C ALA A 242 17.56 -10.45 -10.48
N GLY A 243 17.25 -9.16 -10.37
CA GLY A 243 16.65 -8.36 -11.46
C GLY A 243 15.21 -7.93 -11.20
N GLY A 244 14.59 -8.33 -10.10
CA GLY A 244 13.26 -7.89 -9.70
C GLY A 244 13.23 -6.40 -9.34
N ASN A 245 12.18 -5.69 -9.74
CA ASN A 245 12.02 -4.27 -9.47
C ASN A 245 11.27 -4.02 -8.15
N ALA A 246 11.52 -2.90 -7.49
CA ALA A 246 10.79 -2.50 -6.29
C ALA A 246 10.30 -1.07 -6.36
N VAL A 247 9.04 -0.86 -5.97
CA VAL A 247 8.41 0.45 -5.80
C VAL A 247 8.08 0.62 -4.32
N ILE A 248 8.71 1.58 -3.67
CA ILE A 248 8.52 1.87 -2.25
C ILE A 248 7.80 3.20 -2.12
N LEU A 249 6.53 3.15 -1.74
CA LEU A 249 5.62 4.28 -1.55
C LEU A 249 5.42 4.55 -0.06
N GLY A 250 6.52 4.51 0.69
CA GLY A 250 6.55 4.52 2.15
C GLY A 250 7.71 5.32 2.71
N GLY A 251 7.68 5.54 4.02
CA GLY A 251 8.71 6.20 4.81
C GLY A 251 8.84 5.50 6.17
N ASN A 252 9.97 5.70 6.86
CA ASN A 252 10.36 4.88 7.99
C ASN A 252 10.27 3.37 7.64
N THR A 253 10.64 3.04 6.40
CA THR A 253 10.51 1.69 5.84
C THR A 253 11.69 0.85 6.31
N MET A 254 11.44 -0.40 6.72
CA MET A 254 12.49 -1.33 7.14
C MET A 254 13.38 -0.75 8.25
N TRP A 255 12.80 -0.12 9.26
CA TRP A 255 13.57 0.57 10.30
C TRP A 255 13.96 -0.33 11.48
N TRP A 256 13.08 -1.26 11.86
CA TRP A 256 13.32 -2.20 12.95
C TRP A 256 13.51 -3.62 12.43
N GLN A 257 14.56 -4.26 12.94
CA GLN A 257 14.67 -5.72 12.87
C GLN A 257 13.77 -6.37 13.92
N ILE A 258 12.96 -7.32 13.48
CA ILE A 258 12.13 -8.22 14.31
C ILE A 258 12.54 -9.68 14.09
N ARG A 259 12.07 -10.55 14.96
CA ARG A 259 11.98 -11.99 14.69
C ARG A 259 10.51 -12.41 14.68
N ILE A 260 10.19 -13.41 13.87
CA ILE A 260 8.91 -14.12 13.95
C ILE A 260 9.22 -15.53 14.46
N GLU A 261 8.65 -15.89 15.61
CA GLU A 261 8.85 -17.19 16.24
C GLU A 261 7.49 -17.83 16.51
N GLY A 262 7.08 -18.76 15.64
CA GLY A 262 5.75 -19.36 15.69
C GLY A 262 4.66 -18.30 15.52
N ASN A 263 3.84 -18.11 16.56
CA ASN A 263 2.74 -17.14 16.54
C ASN A 263 3.12 -15.79 17.18
N SER A 264 4.41 -15.49 17.31
CA SER A 264 4.89 -14.32 18.03
C SER A 264 5.82 -13.46 17.18
N LEU A 265 5.54 -12.15 17.16
CA LEU A 265 6.49 -11.12 16.73
C LEU A 265 7.33 -10.70 17.94
N ILE A 266 8.65 -10.79 17.81
CA ILE A 266 9.60 -10.47 18.86
C ILE A 266 10.41 -9.23 18.47
N CYS A 267 10.46 -8.26 19.37
CA CYS A 267 11.34 -7.10 19.24
C CYS A 267 11.64 -6.49 20.61
N TYR A 268 12.93 -6.42 20.94
CA TYR A 268 13.39 -5.82 22.18
C TYR A 268 13.59 -4.29 22.06
N LYS A 269 13.68 -3.76 20.83
CA LYS A 269 13.99 -2.35 20.48
C LYS A 269 15.30 -1.83 21.08
N ASN A 270 16.04 -2.66 21.80
CA ASN A 270 17.31 -2.37 22.43
C ASN A 270 18.12 -3.66 22.43
N GLY A 271 19.10 -3.73 21.53
CA GLY A 271 19.88 -4.95 21.36
C GLY A 271 20.51 -5.47 22.65
N LYS A 272 20.89 -4.59 23.60
CA LYS A 272 21.57 -5.02 24.85
C LYS A 272 20.73 -5.89 25.78
N ILE A 273 19.41 -5.87 25.64
CA ILE A 273 18.49 -6.70 26.43
C ILE A 273 17.92 -7.87 25.63
N ASP A 274 18.26 -7.98 24.35
CA ASP A 274 17.90 -9.11 23.51
C ASP A 274 18.75 -10.33 23.92
N PRO A 275 18.16 -11.50 24.19
CA PRO A 275 18.89 -12.72 24.53
C PRO A 275 19.92 -13.16 23.48
N LEU A 276 19.77 -12.73 22.22
CA LEU A 276 20.72 -13.07 21.14
C LEU A 276 21.95 -12.15 21.09
N PHE A 277 22.00 -11.07 21.88
CA PHE A 277 23.13 -10.15 21.89
C PHE A 277 24.42 -10.85 22.35
N GLY A 278 25.45 -10.82 21.49
CA GLY A 278 26.72 -11.52 21.67
C GLY A 278 26.64 -13.05 21.49
N VAL A 279 25.48 -13.59 21.10
CA VAL A 279 25.26 -15.01 20.78
C VAL A 279 25.09 -15.18 19.28
N ASP A 280 24.15 -14.43 18.70
CA ASP A 280 23.92 -14.31 17.26
C ASP A 280 23.48 -12.87 16.97
N ASP A 281 24.47 -12.01 16.78
CA ASP A 281 24.26 -10.58 16.59
C ASP A 281 23.47 -10.26 15.31
N SER A 282 23.47 -11.17 14.33
CA SER A 282 22.71 -11.00 13.08
C SER A 282 21.19 -11.06 13.30
N GLN A 283 20.75 -11.68 14.40
CA GLN A 283 19.34 -11.86 14.73
C GLN A 283 18.85 -10.92 15.83
N VAL A 284 19.69 -9.98 16.29
CA VAL A 284 19.33 -9.05 17.37
C VAL A 284 18.29 -8.03 16.91
N THR A 285 17.21 -7.89 17.68
CA THR A 285 16.07 -7.02 17.34
C THR A 285 16.27 -5.60 17.84
N THR A 286 16.86 -4.79 16.97
CA THR A 286 17.14 -3.36 17.17
C THR A 286 17.03 -2.65 15.83
N TYR A 287 17.40 -1.37 15.74
CA TYR A 287 17.54 -0.72 14.44
C TYR A 287 18.63 -1.41 13.60
N TRP A 288 18.37 -1.59 12.31
CA TRP A 288 19.28 -2.23 11.36
C TRP A 288 20.67 -1.60 11.31
N HIS A 289 20.74 -0.27 11.31
CA HIS A 289 21.99 0.50 11.25
C HIS A 289 22.75 0.57 12.60
N MET A 290 22.20 0.04 13.70
CA MET A 290 22.82 0.11 15.02
C MET A 290 23.54 -1.19 15.43
N ASN A 291 24.46 -1.05 16.38
CA ASN A 291 25.11 -2.17 17.05
C ASN A 291 24.06 -3.14 17.66
N PRO A 292 24.18 -4.46 17.46
CA PRO A 292 25.31 -5.16 16.84
C PRO A 292 25.10 -5.56 15.37
N VAL A 293 23.99 -5.16 14.74
CA VAL A 293 23.61 -5.57 13.39
C VAL A 293 24.44 -4.86 12.31
N TYR A 294 24.48 -3.52 12.34
CA TYR A 294 25.20 -2.65 11.39
C TYR A 294 24.88 -2.87 9.90
N GLY A 295 23.78 -3.52 9.55
CA GLY A 295 23.30 -3.63 8.18
C GLY A 295 22.26 -2.57 7.91
N SER A 296 22.63 -1.32 7.63
CA SER A 296 21.65 -0.23 7.39
C SER A 296 20.62 -0.62 6.33
N GLU A 297 19.35 -0.33 6.56
CA GLU A 297 18.27 -0.54 5.59
C GLU A 297 18.47 0.22 4.27
N ALA A 298 19.24 1.32 4.31
CA ALA A 298 19.60 2.08 3.13
C ALA A 298 20.33 1.25 2.06
N SER A 299 21.00 0.14 2.42
CA SER A 299 21.60 -0.75 1.41
C SER A 299 20.56 -1.52 0.59
N SER A 300 19.35 -1.69 1.13
CA SER A 300 18.24 -2.39 0.49
C SER A 300 17.30 -1.41 -0.22
N ILE A 301 17.08 -0.22 0.36
CA ILE A 301 16.04 0.73 -0.11
C ILE A 301 16.54 2.12 -0.49
N GLY A 302 17.86 2.37 -0.42
CA GLY A 302 18.54 3.59 -0.86
C GLY A 302 18.50 4.78 0.11
N VAL A 303 17.57 4.78 1.06
CA VAL A 303 17.36 5.87 2.03
C VAL A 303 17.15 5.34 3.44
N SER A 304 17.26 6.22 4.44
CA SER A 304 17.11 5.87 5.85
C SER A 304 16.37 6.96 6.62
N PHE A 305 15.52 6.56 7.56
CA PHE A 305 14.89 7.48 8.52
C PHE A 305 15.94 8.25 9.35
N ALA A 306 17.14 7.68 9.54
CA ALA A 306 18.24 8.32 10.26
C ALA A 306 18.67 9.67 9.63
N ASN A 307 18.45 9.84 8.32
CA ASN A 307 18.72 11.09 7.59
C ASN A 307 17.44 11.85 7.20
N GLY A 308 16.28 11.28 7.46
CA GLY A 308 14.98 11.89 7.24
C GLY A 308 14.44 12.55 8.51
N GLY A 309 13.16 12.35 8.78
CA GLY A 309 12.51 12.90 9.97
C GLY A 309 11.00 13.02 9.81
N PHE A 310 10.42 14.01 10.48
CA PHE A 310 8.99 14.24 10.46
C PHE A 310 8.60 15.43 9.58
N VAL A 311 7.45 15.30 8.93
CA VAL A 311 6.74 16.36 8.20
C VAL A 311 5.27 16.23 8.56
N ASN A 312 4.55 17.33 8.78
CA ASN A 312 3.13 17.28 9.15
C ASN A 312 2.82 16.41 10.41
N HIS A 313 3.78 16.28 11.33
CA HIS A 313 3.65 15.52 12.58
C HIS A 313 4.06 16.38 13.78
N GLN A 314 3.28 16.39 14.86
CA GLN A 314 3.65 17.10 16.11
C GLN A 314 4.10 18.57 15.91
N ASN A 315 3.54 19.27 14.92
CA ASN A 315 3.90 20.63 14.47
C ASN A 315 5.27 20.77 13.76
N TYR A 316 5.96 19.67 13.46
CA TYR A 316 7.09 19.72 12.53
C TYR A 316 6.57 19.98 11.12
N LEU A 317 7.04 21.08 10.51
CA LEU A 317 6.83 21.42 9.10
C LEU A 317 5.37 21.20 8.65
N PRO A 318 4.40 21.96 9.20
CA PRO A 318 2.99 21.70 8.98
C PRO A 318 2.55 22.07 7.58
N ALA A 319 1.60 21.30 7.02
CA ALA A 319 1.05 21.57 5.69
C ALA A 319 0.45 22.98 5.55
N THR A 320 -0.07 23.55 6.65
CA THR A 320 -0.61 24.91 6.70
C THR A 320 0.43 26.01 6.43
N GLU A 321 1.72 25.68 6.51
CA GLU A 321 2.84 26.58 6.22
C GLU A 321 3.45 26.32 4.83
N GLY A 322 2.84 25.45 4.01
CA GLY A 322 3.29 25.15 2.65
C GLY A 322 4.19 23.93 2.51
N TYR A 323 4.39 23.17 3.60
CA TYR A 323 5.06 21.86 3.58
C TYR A 323 4.13 20.73 3.12
N GLY A 324 4.66 19.51 2.99
CA GLY A 324 3.88 18.33 2.59
C GLY A 324 3.93 17.99 1.10
N GLY A 325 4.87 18.57 0.35
CA GLY A 325 5.15 18.26 -1.04
C GLY A 325 6.65 18.17 -1.32
N TYR A 326 7.01 17.68 -2.49
CA TYR A 326 8.39 17.57 -2.95
C TYR A 326 8.79 18.77 -3.80
N THR A 327 10.08 19.12 -3.78
CA THR A 327 10.73 20.00 -4.76
C THR A 327 11.61 19.16 -5.68
N VAL A 328 11.42 19.28 -6.99
CA VAL A 328 12.19 18.53 -8.01
C VAL A 328 13.67 18.93 -7.97
N ILE A 329 14.56 17.95 -7.85
CA ILE A 329 16.02 18.14 -7.85
C ILE A 329 16.59 17.75 -9.21
N ASP A 330 16.34 16.52 -9.65
CA ASP A 330 16.69 16.05 -10.97
C ASP A 330 15.40 15.78 -11.75
N TRP A 331 15.32 16.34 -12.96
CA TRP A 331 14.18 16.21 -13.87
C TRP A 331 14.48 15.30 -15.07
N GLY A 332 15.72 14.83 -15.22
CA GLY A 332 16.18 14.06 -16.37
C GLY A 332 15.68 12.61 -16.40
N SER A 333 14.94 12.17 -15.38
CA SER A 333 14.36 10.83 -15.31
C SER A 333 13.00 10.76 -16.02
N ASP A 334 12.77 9.65 -16.73
CA ASP A 334 11.52 9.38 -17.47
C ASP A 334 10.29 9.31 -16.55
N ILE A 335 10.47 9.21 -15.23
CA ILE A 335 9.36 9.29 -14.27
C ILE A 335 8.59 10.62 -14.38
N TYR A 336 9.22 11.68 -14.86
CA TYR A 336 8.60 13.00 -15.02
C TYR A 336 7.97 13.22 -16.40
N ALA A 337 8.06 12.26 -17.33
CA ALA A 337 7.52 12.39 -18.67
C ALA A 337 6.03 12.77 -18.65
N GLY A 338 5.67 13.82 -19.39
CA GLY A 338 4.28 14.30 -19.48
C GLY A 338 3.72 14.99 -18.23
N THR A 339 4.51 15.18 -17.16
CA THR A 339 4.06 15.92 -15.96
C THR A 339 4.16 17.44 -16.12
N GLY A 340 5.08 17.90 -16.99
CA GLY A 340 5.40 19.32 -17.17
C GLY A 340 6.32 19.91 -16.09
N LEU A 341 6.73 19.12 -15.09
CA LEU A 341 7.62 19.53 -14.01
C LEU A 341 9.05 19.83 -14.52
N LYS A 342 9.72 20.73 -13.80
CA LYS A 342 11.13 21.12 -14.00
C LYS A 342 11.84 21.20 -12.66
N VAL A 343 13.17 21.24 -12.67
CA VAL A 343 13.99 21.49 -11.46
C VAL A 343 13.48 22.73 -10.73
N GLY A 344 13.26 22.57 -9.42
CA GLY A 344 12.77 23.62 -8.54
C GLY A 344 11.24 23.75 -8.47
N ASP A 345 10.48 23.07 -9.34
CA ASP A 345 9.03 23.02 -9.21
C ASP A 345 8.63 22.19 -7.99
N GLN A 346 7.51 22.59 -7.36
CA GLN A 346 6.90 21.85 -6.26
C GLN A 346 5.71 21.04 -6.74
N PHE A 347 5.53 19.83 -6.20
CA PHE A 347 4.36 19.00 -6.47
C PHE A 347 3.89 18.24 -5.22
N GLY A 348 2.63 17.81 -5.24
CA GLY A 348 2.03 17.00 -4.18
C GLY A 348 1.64 17.75 -2.90
N THR A 349 1.99 19.03 -2.75
CA THR A 349 1.65 19.85 -1.57
C THR A 349 0.14 19.91 -1.29
N SER A 350 -0.69 20.02 -2.33
CA SER A 350 -2.16 20.07 -2.19
C SER A 350 -2.78 18.75 -1.72
N SER A 351 -2.04 17.67 -1.92
CA SER A 351 -2.40 16.31 -1.55
C SER A 351 -1.68 15.85 -0.28
N THR A 352 -0.74 16.66 0.23
CA THR A 352 0.05 16.36 1.44
C THR A 352 0.76 15.01 1.36
N ILE A 353 1.39 14.73 0.21
CA ILE A 353 2.02 13.43 -0.05
C ILE A 353 3.30 13.20 0.76
N VAL A 354 3.88 14.25 1.34
CA VAL A 354 5.08 14.16 2.18
C VAL A 354 4.72 14.24 3.66
N GLY A 355 4.89 13.14 4.38
CA GLY A 355 4.58 13.00 5.79
C GLY A 355 4.16 11.56 6.13
N TYR A 356 3.81 11.25 7.37
CA TYR A 356 4.22 12.00 8.55
C TYR A 356 5.69 11.70 8.94
N GLU A 357 6.22 10.57 8.46
CA GLU A 357 7.63 10.17 8.54
C GLU A 357 8.19 10.02 7.12
N VAL A 358 9.45 10.45 6.95
CA VAL A 358 10.14 10.43 5.66
C VAL A 358 11.56 9.91 5.83
N ASP A 359 12.07 9.26 4.79
CA ASP A 359 13.44 8.72 4.74
C ASP A 359 14.32 9.59 3.86
N GLY A 360 15.63 9.62 4.14
CA GLY A 360 16.57 10.47 3.42
C GLY A 360 17.91 9.84 3.13
N VAL A 361 18.65 10.47 2.22
CA VAL A 361 20.10 10.28 2.09
C VAL A 361 20.85 11.26 2.99
N ALA A 362 22.14 11.04 3.19
CA ALA A 362 22.97 11.97 3.94
C ALA A 362 22.97 13.38 3.30
N LEU A 363 23.09 14.41 4.13
CA LEU A 363 23.18 15.79 3.67
C LEU A 363 24.64 16.23 3.56
N ASN A 364 24.97 16.92 2.46
CA ASN A 364 26.27 17.55 2.29
C ASN A 364 26.45 18.77 3.20
N ALA A 365 27.64 19.38 3.17
CA ALA A 365 27.95 20.57 3.98
C ALA A 365 27.04 21.79 3.72
N SER A 366 26.31 21.81 2.61
CA SER A 366 25.33 22.86 2.28
C SER A 366 23.90 22.48 2.69
N GLY A 367 23.69 21.32 3.31
CA GLY A 367 22.38 20.83 3.75
C GLY A 367 21.52 20.27 2.61
N LEU A 368 22.12 19.95 1.46
CA LEU A 368 21.45 19.33 0.32
C LEU A 368 21.68 17.81 0.34
N PRO A 369 20.71 17.01 -0.13
CA PRO A 369 20.85 15.57 -0.19
C PRO A 369 21.96 15.22 -1.18
N GLU A 370 22.91 14.41 -0.74
CA GLU A 370 24.05 13.95 -1.53
C GLU A 370 23.98 12.42 -1.58
N GLY A 371 23.65 11.88 -2.75
CA GLY A 371 23.87 10.46 -3.03
C GLY A 371 25.38 10.16 -3.01
N ASP A 372 25.76 8.92 -2.71
CA ASP A 372 27.18 8.54 -2.69
C ASP A 372 27.72 8.36 -4.12
N GLU A 373 28.30 9.42 -4.70
CA GLU A 373 28.85 9.42 -6.07
C GLU A 373 29.98 8.38 -6.29
N ASP A 374 30.60 7.90 -5.21
CA ASP A 374 31.70 6.93 -5.27
C ASP A 374 31.22 5.47 -5.10
N ASP A 375 29.92 5.24 -4.86
CA ASP A 375 29.33 3.91 -4.67
C ASP A 375 28.65 3.40 -5.97
N PRO A 376 29.05 2.24 -6.52
CA PRO A 376 28.38 1.62 -7.65
C PRO A 376 26.97 1.13 -7.25
N GLY A 377 26.01 2.05 -7.19
CA GLY A 377 24.62 1.83 -6.78
C GLY A 377 23.88 3.16 -6.67
N TYR A 378 24.42 4.21 -7.30
CA TYR A 378 24.12 5.62 -7.07
C TYR A 378 22.62 5.88 -6.91
N PHE A 379 22.22 6.21 -5.69
CA PHE A 379 20.88 6.70 -5.40
C PHE A 379 20.71 8.06 -6.07
N THR A 380 19.99 8.06 -7.18
CA THR A 380 19.69 9.27 -7.93
C THR A 380 18.60 10.03 -7.19
N VAL A 381 18.94 11.20 -6.67
CA VAL A 381 18.00 12.07 -5.98
C VAL A 381 17.11 12.80 -6.98
N LEU A 382 15.83 12.45 -7.02
CA LEU A 382 14.86 12.98 -7.98
C LEU A 382 14.10 14.17 -7.41
N ALA A 383 13.75 14.14 -6.12
CA ALA A 383 13.12 15.25 -5.44
C ALA A 383 13.40 15.21 -3.93
N ALA A 384 13.28 16.35 -3.25
CA ALA A 384 13.41 16.39 -1.80
C ALA A 384 12.39 17.30 -1.12
N SER A 385 12.14 17.02 0.15
CA SER A 385 11.34 17.83 1.05
C SER A 385 12.10 18.00 2.37
N PRO A 386 12.08 19.19 2.99
CA PRO A 386 12.63 19.34 4.33
C PRO A 386 11.93 18.41 5.32
N ALA A 387 12.68 17.91 6.29
CA ALA A 387 12.20 17.09 7.40
C ALA A 387 12.89 17.52 8.70
N GLU A 388 12.24 17.32 9.84
CA GLU A 388 12.84 17.66 11.12
C GLU A 388 12.45 16.65 12.20
N THR A 389 13.35 16.43 13.14
CA THR A 389 13.04 15.85 14.44
C THR A 389 13.40 16.86 15.52
N GLY A 390 12.97 16.62 16.75
CA GLY A 390 13.42 17.46 17.88
C GLY A 390 14.93 17.37 18.18
N SER A 391 15.70 16.60 17.40
CA SER A 391 17.14 16.36 17.61
C SER A 391 18.01 16.64 16.38
N TRP A 392 17.48 16.59 15.16
CA TRP A 392 18.23 16.88 13.93
C TRP A 392 17.30 17.38 12.81
N VAL A 393 17.91 18.06 11.84
CA VAL A 393 17.28 18.40 10.56
C VAL A 393 17.64 17.31 9.57
N GLY A 394 16.68 16.89 8.75
CA GLY A 394 16.85 15.92 7.68
C GLY A 394 16.10 16.32 6.42
N GLN A 395 16.01 15.41 5.46
CA GLN A 395 15.17 15.59 4.28
C GLN A 395 14.51 14.28 3.85
N GLY A 396 13.22 14.35 3.49
CA GLY A 396 12.58 13.30 2.72
C GLY A 396 13.16 13.32 1.30
N THR A 397 13.72 12.21 0.83
CA THR A 397 14.45 12.15 -0.44
C THR A 397 13.84 11.11 -1.37
N MET A 398 13.05 11.55 -2.35
CA MET A 398 12.54 10.68 -3.41
C MET A 398 13.66 10.40 -4.41
N GLY A 399 13.85 9.14 -4.78
CA GLY A 399 14.91 8.76 -5.71
C GLY A 399 14.82 7.33 -6.22
N MET A 400 15.85 6.94 -6.97
CA MET A 400 15.91 5.63 -7.60
C MET A 400 17.35 5.15 -7.75
N PHE A 401 17.54 3.83 -7.69
CA PHE A 401 18.83 3.17 -7.95
C PHE A 401 18.64 1.76 -8.53
N ARG A 402 19.74 1.06 -8.81
CA ARG A 402 19.72 -0.36 -9.19
C ARG A 402 20.40 -1.20 -8.10
N ALA A 403 19.76 -2.30 -7.71
CA ALA A 403 20.29 -3.24 -6.72
C ALA A 403 21.57 -3.95 -7.23
N GLY A 404 22.25 -4.69 -6.35
CA GLY A 404 23.37 -5.57 -6.71
C GLY A 404 24.51 -4.84 -7.42
N ASP A 405 25.01 -3.77 -6.79
CA ASP A 405 26.04 -2.89 -7.31
C ASP A 405 25.74 -2.31 -8.71
N GLY A 406 24.48 -1.96 -8.94
CA GLY A 406 24.01 -1.40 -10.21
C GLY A 406 23.66 -2.43 -11.29
N THR A 407 23.65 -3.73 -10.98
CA THR A 407 23.39 -4.81 -11.95
C THR A 407 22.01 -5.47 -11.84
N GLY A 408 21.38 -5.39 -10.66
CA GLY A 408 20.05 -5.93 -10.36
C GLY A 408 18.88 -5.07 -10.86
N GLY A 409 17.69 -5.30 -10.33
CA GLY A 409 16.49 -4.56 -10.72
C GLY A 409 16.49 -3.11 -10.22
N TYR A 410 15.56 -2.32 -10.76
CA TYR A 410 15.38 -0.93 -10.36
C TYR A 410 14.57 -0.82 -9.07
N ILE A 411 15.00 0.07 -8.18
CA ILE A 411 14.31 0.38 -6.92
C ILE A 411 13.96 1.86 -6.92
N PHE A 412 12.68 2.18 -7.06
CA PHE A 412 12.14 3.53 -6.87
C PHE A 412 11.66 3.67 -5.42
N ASN A 413 12.05 4.75 -4.76
CA ASN A 413 11.61 5.05 -3.41
C ASN A 413 11.06 6.48 -3.32
N ALA A 414 9.77 6.60 -2.98
CA ALA A 414 9.10 7.85 -2.70
C ALA A 414 9.60 8.47 -1.38
N ALA A 415 10.04 7.66 -0.42
CA ALA A 415 10.60 8.05 0.87
C ALA A 415 9.66 8.90 1.74
N THR A 416 8.37 8.55 1.76
CA THR A 416 7.33 9.20 2.56
C THR A 416 6.17 8.23 2.83
N VAL A 417 5.65 8.22 4.05
CA VAL A 417 4.49 7.39 4.43
C VAL A 417 3.23 7.80 3.64
N ASP A 418 3.02 9.09 3.41
CA ASP A 418 1.77 9.65 2.89
C ASP A 418 1.70 9.72 1.36
N TRP A 419 2.59 9.07 0.61
CA TRP A 419 2.56 9.09 -0.87
C TRP A 419 1.17 8.75 -1.43
N ALA A 420 0.52 7.72 -0.87
CA ALA A 420 -0.78 7.24 -1.31
C ALA A 420 -1.92 8.26 -1.14
N ASP A 421 -1.75 9.31 -0.32
CA ASP A 421 -2.73 10.41 -0.20
C ASP A 421 -2.82 11.26 -1.48
N GLY A 422 -1.80 11.19 -2.35
CA GLY A 422 -1.84 11.76 -3.71
C GLY A 422 -2.45 10.82 -4.75
N LEU A 423 -2.47 9.51 -4.50
CA LEU A 423 -3.04 8.53 -5.42
C LEU A 423 -4.56 8.43 -5.27
N TRP A 424 -5.06 8.53 -4.04
CA TRP A 424 -6.49 8.45 -3.78
C TRP A 424 -6.89 9.27 -2.55
N LYS A 425 -8.10 9.84 -2.59
CA LYS A 425 -8.75 10.46 -1.42
C LYS A 425 -10.14 9.87 -1.21
N GLU A 426 -10.46 9.56 0.04
CA GLU A 426 -11.79 9.06 0.42
C GLU A 426 -12.79 10.23 0.54
N GLY A 427 -13.94 10.18 -0.13
CA GLY A 427 -14.98 11.21 -0.08
C GLY A 427 -15.90 11.28 -1.31
N ASP A 428 -16.76 12.31 -1.35
CA ASP A 428 -17.85 12.47 -2.36
C ASP A 428 -17.38 12.85 -3.79
N ARG A 429 -16.11 13.25 -3.95
CA ARG A 429 -15.46 13.46 -5.25
C ARG A 429 -14.03 12.97 -5.17
N VAL A 430 -13.73 11.96 -5.98
CA VAL A 430 -12.43 11.32 -6.06
C VAL A 430 -11.69 11.86 -7.27
N VAL A 431 -10.52 12.46 -7.07
CA VAL A 431 -9.59 12.78 -8.15
C VAL A 431 -8.18 12.50 -7.63
N PRO A 432 -7.46 11.52 -8.20
CA PRO A 432 -6.03 11.38 -7.98
C PRO A 432 -5.31 12.69 -8.29
N ASP A 433 -4.26 13.03 -7.53
CA ASP A 433 -3.40 14.14 -7.90
C ASP A 433 -2.77 13.82 -9.27
N PRO A 434 -3.03 14.62 -10.31
CA PRO A 434 -2.67 14.25 -11.68
C PRO A 434 -1.15 14.12 -11.85
N ILE A 435 -0.36 14.88 -11.10
CA ILE A 435 1.10 14.81 -11.19
C ILE A 435 1.60 13.56 -10.49
N VAL A 436 1.13 13.29 -9.27
CA VAL A 436 1.55 12.11 -8.48
C VAL A 436 1.12 10.82 -9.18
N SER A 437 -0.12 10.79 -9.67
CA SER A 437 -0.63 9.67 -10.46
C SER A 437 0.17 9.47 -11.75
N LYS A 438 0.55 10.55 -12.45
CA LYS A 438 1.35 10.43 -13.68
C LYS A 438 2.76 9.93 -13.41
N ILE A 439 3.41 10.39 -12.33
CA ILE A 439 4.71 9.87 -11.90
C ILE A 439 4.60 8.37 -11.60
N MET A 440 3.56 7.95 -10.87
CA MET A 440 3.35 6.54 -10.54
C MET A 440 3.14 5.68 -11.80
N LEU A 441 2.33 6.14 -12.75
CA LEU A 441 2.15 5.45 -14.04
C LEU A 441 3.48 5.30 -14.80
N ASN A 442 4.31 6.35 -14.83
CA ASN A 442 5.59 6.30 -15.51
C ASN A 442 6.58 5.35 -14.81
N VAL A 443 6.59 5.30 -13.47
CA VAL A 443 7.41 4.35 -12.69
C VAL A 443 6.99 2.91 -13.00
N LEU A 444 5.70 2.60 -12.99
CA LEU A 444 5.22 1.25 -13.30
C LEU A 444 5.57 0.86 -14.74
N ALA A 445 5.36 1.74 -15.71
CA ALA A 445 5.70 1.50 -17.11
C ALA A 445 7.21 1.27 -17.32
N MET A 446 8.08 1.94 -16.55
CA MET A 446 9.52 1.71 -16.59
C MET A 446 9.91 0.31 -16.09
N PHE A 447 9.11 -0.26 -15.19
CA PHE A 447 9.40 -1.54 -14.53
C PHE A 447 8.63 -2.71 -15.16
N GLU A 448 7.78 -2.44 -16.15
CA GLU A 448 7.23 -3.48 -17.00
C GLU A 448 8.39 -4.20 -17.70
N PRO A 449 8.38 -5.55 -17.74
CA PRO A 449 9.37 -6.27 -18.50
C PRO A 449 9.35 -5.73 -19.92
N SER A 450 10.50 -5.25 -20.44
CA SER A 450 10.61 -4.92 -21.85
C SER A 450 10.18 -6.16 -22.60
N SER A 451 8.97 -6.15 -23.15
CA SER A 451 8.47 -7.32 -23.84
C SER A 451 9.49 -7.61 -24.93
N GLY A 452 10.11 -8.78 -24.88
CA GLY A 452 10.83 -9.33 -26.02
C GLY A 452 9.89 -9.61 -27.20
N ALA A 453 8.77 -8.89 -27.29
CA ALA A 453 7.92 -8.81 -28.44
C ALA A 453 8.71 -8.07 -29.52
N SER A 454 9.43 -8.86 -30.33
CA SER A 454 9.29 -8.65 -31.75
C SER A 454 7.79 -8.52 -32.00
N CYS A 455 7.36 -7.35 -32.47
CA CYS A 455 6.00 -7.11 -32.90
C CYS A 455 5.69 -8.08 -34.05
N GLU A 456 5.30 -9.32 -33.74
CA GLU A 456 4.73 -10.28 -34.70
C GLU A 456 3.23 -10.02 -34.82
N PHE A 457 2.83 -8.77 -35.02
CA PHE A 457 1.58 -8.54 -35.75
C PHE A 457 1.91 -8.75 -37.23
N ALA A 458 1.37 -9.83 -37.77
CA ALA A 458 1.43 -10.13 -39.18
C ALA A 458 0.95 -8.91 -39.99
N ASN A 459 1.90 -8.28 -40.70
CA ASN A 459 1.86 -7.00 -41.44
C ASN A 459 2.52 -5.78 -40.76
N ALA A 460 3.67 -5.96 -40.11
CA ALA A 460 4.63 -4.88 -39.80
C ALA A 460 5.37 -4.36 -41.06
N ALA A 461 4.62 -3.89 -42.06
CA ALA A 461 5.19 -3.18 -43.21
C ALA A 461 4.32 -1.97 -43.53
N GLY A 462 4.66 -0.85 -42.90
CA GLY A 462 4.09 0.46 -43.13
C GLY A 462 5.06 1.55 -42.65
N PRO A 463 4.97 2.78 -43.17
CA PRO A 463 5.74 3.89 -42.62
C PRO A 463 5.35 4.14 -41.16
N ASP A 464 6.35 4.55 -40.39
CA ASP A 464 6.28 5.09 -39.04
C ASP A 464 6.91 6.48 -39.18
N PHE A 465 6.05 7.50 -39.23
CA PHE A 465 6.48 8.85 -39.63
C PHE A 465 6.97 9.71 -38.45
N ASP A 466 6.66 9.33 -37.21
CA ASP A 466 7.07 10.02 -36.00
C ASP A 466 8.10 9.26 -35.14
N ASP A 467 8.53 8.07 -35.59
CA ASP A 467 9.63 7.27 -35.04
C ASP A 467 9.37 6.86 -33.59
N ASP A 468 8.10 6.62 -33.25
CA ASP A 468 7.64 6.21 -31.93
C ASP A 468 7.64 4.68 -31.74
N GLY A 469 7.90 3.94 -32.82
CA GLY A 469 8.00 2.49 -32.83
C GLY A 469 6.70 1.77 -33.23
N HIS A 470 5.63 2.50 -33.58
CA HIS A 470 4.36 1.96 -34.06
C HIS A 470 4.06 2.40 -35.49
N CYS A 471 3.72 1.46 -36.39
CA CYS A 471 3.34 1.84 -37.75
C CYS A 471 2.00 2.60 -37.79
N ASP A 472 1.90 3.61 -38.67
CA ASP A 472 0.74 4.51 -38.80
C ASP A 472 -0.62 3.78 -38.98
N ALA A 473 -0.60 2.52 -39.44
CA ALA A 473 -1.79 1.70 -39.63
C ALA A 473 -2.35 1.10 -38.32
N CYS A 474 -1.56 1.09 -37.26
CA CYS A 474 -1.87 0.53 -35.94
C CYS A 474 -1.93 1.60 -34.84
N ASP A 475 -1.52 2.83 -35.12
CA ASP A 475 -1.67 3.99 -34.23
C ASP A 475 -3.14 4.46 -34.21
N ASN A 476 -3.87 4.10 -33.15
CA ASN A 476 -5.28 4.45 -32.96
C ASN A 476 -5.55 5.28 -31.68
N CYS A 477 -4.53 5.98 -31.19
CA CYS A 477 -4.56 7.09 -30.22
C CYS A 477 -5.21 6.87 -28.84
N VAL A 478 -4.39 6.97 -27.78
CA VAL A 478 -4.80 7.52 -26.46
C VAL A 478 -3.88 8.65 -25.94
N MET A 479 -2.61 8.81 -26.38
CA MET A 479 -1.67 9.74 -25.69
C MET A 479 -0.82 10.71 -26.53
N THR A 480 -0.92 10.76 -27.87
CA THR A 480 -0.14 11.72 -28.68
C THR A 480 -0.94 12.24 -29.88
N PRO A 481 -1.29 13.55 -29.95
CA PRO A 481 -2.02 14.10 -31.11
C PRO A 481 -1.10 14.32 -32.31
N ASN A 482 -1.47 13.76 -33.48
CA ASN A 482 -0.84 14.08 -34.76
C ASN A 482 -1.37 15.42 -35.33
N PRO A 483 -0.51 16.43 -35.63
CA PRO A 483 -0.93 17.73 -36.16
C PRO A 483 -1.48 17.71 -37.60
N LEU A 484 -1.50 16.57 -38.29
CA LEU A 484 -1.99 16.43 -39.67
C LEU A 484 -3.22 15.51 -39.82
N GLN A 485 -3.79 14.97 -38.74
CA GLN A 485 -5.07 14.26 -38.83
C GLN A 485 -6.24 15.23 -39.07
N GLY A 486 -7.17 14.85 -39.94
CA GLY A 486 -8.37 15.64 -40.21
C GLY A 486 -9.23 15.80 -38.95
N ASP A 487 -9.56 17.04 -38.61
CA ASP A 487 -10.47 17.42 -37.52
C ASP A 487 -11.59 18.26 -38.14
N ASN A 488 -12.55 17.59 -38.78
CA ASN A 488 -13.71 18.26 -39.37
C ASN A 488 -14.65 18.82 -38.29
N GLY A 489 -14.52 18.36 -37.03
CA GLY A 489 -15.28 18.84 -35.87
C GLY A 489 -14.71 20.08 -35.19
N ILE A 490 -13.45 20.44 -35.48
CA ILE A 490 -12.68 21.52 -34.84
C ILE A 490 -12.71 21.40 -33.30
N ASN A 491 -12.43 20.20 -32.79
CA ASN A 491 -12.40 19.91 -31.35
C ASN A 491 -11.01 19.48 -30.84
N ASN A 492 -9.96 19.61 -31.66
CA ASN A 492 -8.58 19.17 -31.37
C ASN A 492 -8.46 17.65 -31.10
N THR A 493 -9.40 16.86 -31.61
CA THR A 493 -9.39 15.38 -31.57
C THR A 493 -9.58 14.90 -33.00
N GLY A 494 -8.68 14.04 -33.51
CA GLY A 494 -8.79 13.55 -34.89
C GLY A 494 -10.13 12.85 -35.15
N ASP A 495 -10.70 13.00 -36.36
CA ASP A 495 -12.04 12.51 -36.70
C ASP A 495 -12.24 11.00 -36.42
N ALA A 496 -11.18 10.19 -36.48
CA ALA A 496 -11.21 8.77 -36.16
C ALA A 496 -11.37 8.46 -34.66
N CYS A 497 -11.06 9.42 -33.79
CA CYS A 497 -11.16 9.31 -32.32
C CYS A 497 -12.53 9.77 -31.78
N ASN A 498 -13.38 10.38 -32.62
CA ASN A 498 -14.75 10.75 -32.25
C ASN A 498 -15.66 9.51 -32.32
N GLN A 499 -15.53 8.56 -31.39
CA GLN A 499 -16.54 7.51 -31.24
C GLN A 499 -17.78 8.06 -30.50
N TYR A 500 -18.96 7.81 -31.09
CA TYR A 500 -20.33 8.17 -30.67
C TYR A 500 -20.93 9.48 -31.20
N CYS A 501 -21.51 9.39 -32.39
CA CYS A 501 -22.79 10.06 -32.70
C CYS A 501 -23.77 9.03 -33.28
N HIS A 502 -24.58 8.41 -32.43
CA HIS A 502 -25.83 7.78 -32.87
C HIS A 502 -26.90 8.86 -33.11
N GLY A 503 -27.48 8.92 -34.32
CA GLY A 503 -28.69 9.71 -34.56
C GLY A 503 -29.08 9.97 -36.02
N SER A 504 -29.70 8.97 -36.65
CA SER A 504 -30.75 9.03 -37.72
C SER A 504 -30.60 9.95 -38.94
N GLY A 505 -30.55 9.30 -40.12
CA GLY A 505 -30.86 9.84 -41.45
C GLY A 505 -30.91 8.72 -42.49
#